data_AF-A0A1B9RXR0-F1
#
_entry.id   AF-A0A1B9RXR0-F1
#
_cell.length_a   1.000
_cell.length_b   1.000
_cell.length_c   1.000
_cell.angle_alpha   90.00
_cell.angle_beta   90.00
_cell.angle_gamma   90.00
#
_symmetry.space_group_name_H-M   'P 1'
#
loop_
_entity.id
_entity.type
_entity.pdbx_description
1 polymer ?
#
loop_
_entity_poly.entity_id
_entity_poly.type
_entity_poly.pdbx_seq_one_letter_code
_entity_poly.pdbx_strand_id
1 'polypeptide(L)'
;MMSTVQWLKSSLSRLRNDKYGNFGMITAILIPVSIGAAGVAVDLTNSAAAKHQLQQATDSAALAAATALANGKVATNAAAQTLAVDFVAGQMANYLGNDATALTAVRNATSVNVTATANGAKSNIYDVSVNSTYKMPTSAFTRIFGYTNVSVAAGSSAQNGQTDTQGALSMYMALDRSGSMSFITDTIKSQTTKCQNYTSDNWKEYPDLASTKPCYVRKIEALQTAATGLFAALNAADTSTNHDLIRMGAVSYTDVMQTAKAINWGTTDAANYVAALPALPTGGTDASKAMQTAFDALKASTNGTDAETVAHKSKNHTSFARYIILMTDGEMTGSSSSWSSSIDTKVRNICTAAKADGIQIFTVAFMAPQKGKDLLSFCASSPSNAYQPDNMAKLVSDFGDIAAKATSSLTRLTN
;
A
#
# COMPACT_ATOMS: atom_id res chain seq x y z
N MET A 1 -62.91 33.19 -72.12
CA MET A 1 -61.44 33.18 -72.27
C MET A 1 -60.83 33.86 -71.04
N MET A 2 -60.56 33.11 -69.97
CA MET A 2 -59.73 33.63 -68.87
C MET A 2 -58.29 33.65 -69.37
N SER A 3 -57.72 34.85 -69.39
CA SER A 3 -56.40 35.15 -69.91
C SER A 3 -55.32 34.28 -69.25
N THR A 4 -54.55 33.57 -70.07
CA THR A 4 -53.35 32.80 -69.69
C THR A 4 -52.37 33.61 -68.84
N VAL A 5 -52.38 34.94 -68.97
CA VAL A 5 -51.56 35.88 -68.20
C VAL A 5 -51.95 35.94 -66.72
N GLN A 6 -53.24 35.76 -66.40
CA GLN A 6 -53.75 35.85 -65.03
C GLN A 6 -53.46 34.57 -64.25
N TRP A 7 -53.49 33.41 -64.93
CA TRP A 7 -53.04 32.13 -64.40
C TRP A 7 -51.53 32.16 -64.10
N LEU A 8 -50.71 32.64 -65.04
CA LEU A 8 -49.25 32.82 -64.86
C LEU A 8 -48.90 33.75 -63.69
N LYS A 9 -49.60 34.90 -63.56
CA LYS A 9 -49.41 35.82 -62.43
C LYS A 9 -49.76 35.17 -61.08
N SER A 10 -50.83 34.38 -61.01
CA SER A 10 -51.22 33.69 -59.78
C SER A 10 -50.23 32.58 -59.38
N SER A 11 -49.70 31.83 -60.35
CA SER A 11 -48.71 30.77 -60.12
C SER A 11 -47.36 31.35 -59.71
N LEU A 12 -46.94 32.47 -60.29
CA LEU A 12 -45.69 33.16 -59.93
C LEU A 12 -45.77 33.81 -58.54
N SER A 13 -46.96 34.32 -58.16
CA SER A 13 -47.22 34.81 -56.80
C SER A 13 -47.23 33.67 -55.77
N ARG A 14 -47.72 32.48 -56.13
CA ARG A 14 -47.66 31.28 -55.28
C ARG A 14 -46.23 30.79 -55.10
N LEU A 15 -45.42 30.77 -56.17
CA LEU A 15 -44.00 30.43 -56.11
C LEU A 15 -43.18 31.42 -55.27
N ARG A 16 -43.51 32.73 -55.35
CA ARG A 16 -42.81 33.78 -54.58
C ARG A 16 -43.16 33.76 -53.09
N ASN A 17 -44.36 33.33 -52.72
CA ASN A 17 -44.78 33.17 -51.33
C ASN A 17 -44.50 31.77 -50.78
N ASP A 18 -43.81 30.92 -51.54
CA ASP A 18 -43.55 29.54 -51.18
C ASP A 18 -42.39 29.42 -50.17
N LYS A 19 -42.74 29.29 -48.89
CA LYS A 19 -41.77 29.11 -47.79
C LYS A 19 -41.18 27.69 -47.74
N TYR A 20 -41.70 26.74 -48.52
CA TYR A 20 -41.19 25.37 -48.57
C TYR A 20 -39.80 25.28 -49.26
N GLY A 21 -39.46 26.24 -50.13
CA GLY A 21 -38.13 26.31 -50.77
C GLY A 21 -36.98 26.70 -49.85
N ASN A 22 -37.24 27.57 -48.85
CA ASN A 22 -36.24 27.96 -47.85
C ASN A 22 -35.91 26.80 -46.90
N PHE A 23 -36.91 25.95 -46.59
CA PHE A 23 -36.68 24.72 -45.86
C PHE A 23 -35.73 23.79 -46.62
N GLY A 24 -35.96 23.57 -47.92
CA GLY A 24 -35.07 22.75 -48.74
C GLY A 24 -33.62 23.27 -48.76
N MET A 25 -33.42 24.59 -48.90
CA MET A 25 -32.09 25.20 -48.91
C MET A 25 -31.39 25.14 -47.53
N ILE A 26 -32.11 25.45 -46.45
CA ILE A 26 -31.57 25.39 -45.08
C ILE A 26 -31.25 23.94 -44.71
N THR A 27 -32.14 22.99 -45.02
CA THR A 27 -31.93 21.56 -44.78
C THR A 27 -30.77 21.02 -45.62
N ALA A 28 -30.62 21.43 -46.87
CA ALA A 28 -29.49 21.02 -47.73
C ALA A 28 -28.13 21.50 -47.18
N ILE A 29 -28.08 22.65 -46.51
CA ILE A 29 -26.86 23.17 -45.86
C ILE A 29 -26.64 22.52 -44.48
N LEU A 30 -27.72 22.30 -43.71
CA LEU A 30 -27.62 21.74 -42.36
C LEU A 30 -27.29 20.25 -42.33
N ILE A 31 -27.71 19.46 -43.32
CA ILE A 31 -27.45 18.01 -43.36
C ILE A 31 -25.94 17.72 -43.34
N PRO A 32 -25.11 18.29 -44.24
CA PRO A 32 -23.66 18.09 -44.19
C PRO A 32 -23.04 18.55 -42.86
N VAL A 33 -23.47 19.69 -42.31
CA VAL A 33 -22.93 20.22 -41.04
C VAL A 33 -23.27 19.29 -39.87
N SER A 34 -24.48 18.76 -39.82
CA SER A 34 -24.94 17.87 -38.76
C SER A 34 -24.24 16.51 -38.83
N ILE A 35 -24.04 15.97 -40.03
CA ILE A 35 -23.28 14.74 -40.26
C ILE A 35 -21.81 14.94 -39.88
N GLY A 36 -21.21 16.08 -40.23
CA GLY A 36 -19.85 16.43 -39.82
C GLY A 36 -19.70 16.52 -38.30
N ALA A 37 -20.66 17.17 -37.62
CA ALA A 37 -20.65 17.26 -36.15
C ALA A 37 -20.79 15.88 -35.49
N ALA A 38 -21.66 15.01 -36.01
CA ALA A 38 -21.79 13.64 -35.53
C ALA A 38 -20.51 12.81 -35.76
N GLY A 39 -19.87 12.96 -36.93
CA GLY A 39 -18.59 12.32 -37.24
C GLY A 39 -17.48 12.71 -36.27
N VAL A 40 -17.33 14.01 -36.00
CA VAL A 40 -16.35 14.53 -35.04
C VAL A 40 -16.63 14.03 -33.61
N ALA A 41 -17.90 13.92 -33.21
CA ALA A 41 -18.26 13.41 -31.88
C ALA A 41 -17.87 11.93 -31.68
N VAL A 42 -18.07 11.09 -32.70
CA VAL A 42 -17.65 9.68 -32.69
C VAL A 42 -16.12 9.58 -32.66
N ASP A 43 -15.44 10.38 -33.47
CA ASP A 43 -13.97 10.39 -33.52
C ASP A 43 -13.35 10.91 -32.22
N LEU A 44 -13.98 11.88 -31.54
CA LEU A 44 -13.54 12.33 -30.22
C LEU A 44 -13.61 11.18 -29.21
N THR A 45 -14.71 10.43 -29.20
CA THR A 45 -14.91 9.29 -28.30
C THR A 45 -13.88 8.19 -28.57
N ASN A 46 -13.66 7.85 -29.84
CA ASN A 46 -12.68 6.85 -30.24
C ASN A 46 -11.24 7.31 -29.94
N SER A 47 -10.93 8.60 -30.12
CA SER A 47 -9.61 9.15 -29.81
C SER A 47 -9.33 9.16 -28.31
N ALA A 48 -10.34 9.40 -27.47
CA ALA A 48 -10.22 9.30 -26.02
C ALA A 48 -9.96 7.84 -25.58
N ALA A 49 -10.67 6.88 -26.18
CA ALA A 49 -10.43 5.45 -25.93
C ALA A 49 -9.02 5.02 -26.38
N ALA A 50 -8.61 5.42 -27.59
CA ALA A 50 -7.27 5.17 -28.11
C ALA A 50 -6.18 5.79 -27.22
N LYS A 51 -6.42 7.00 -26.68
CA LYS A 51 -5.49 7.68 -25.77
C LYS A 51 -5.33 6.92 -24.47
N HIS A 52 -6.42 6.48 -23.87
CA HIS A 52 -6.39 5.70 -22.64
C HIS A 52 -5.64 4.38 -22.84
N GLN A 53 -5.91 3.67 -23.94
CA GLN A 53 -5.21 2.42 -24.26
C GLN A 53 -3.72 2.65 -24.50
N LEU A 54 -3.36 3.71 -25.25
CA LEU A 54 -1.97 4.04 -25.52
C LEU A 54 -1.24 4.44 -24.23
N GLN A 55 -1.89 5.16 -23.31
CA GLN A 55 -1.32 5.50 -22.01
C GLN A 55 -1.04 4.25 -21.16
N GLN A 56 -2.00 3.33 -21.06
CA GLN A 56 -1.78 2.06 -20.35
C GLN A 56 -0.64 1.23 -20.97
N ALA A 57 -0.53 1.24 -22.30
CA ALA A 57 0.55 0.58 -23.01
C ALA A 57 1.91 1.23 -22.72
N THR A 58 2.00 2.57 -22.71
CA THR A 58 3.25 3.27 -22.39
C THR A 58 3.64 3.11 -20.92
N ASP A 59 2.69 3.19 -19.98
CA ASP A 59 2.94 3.06 -18.54
C ASP A 59 3.52 1.67 -18.20
N SER A 60 2.88 0.61 -18.73
CA SER A 60 3.36 -0.77 -18.55
C SER A 60 4.71 -1.01 -19.24
N ALA A 61 4.95 -0.41 -20.41
CA ALA A 61 6.23 -0.51 -21.12
C ALA A 61 7.37 0.20 -20.38
N ALA A 62 7.13 1.41 -19.88
CA ALA A 62 8.11 2.17 -19.10
C ALA A 62 8.49 1.39 -17.85
N LEU A 63 7.50 0.85 -17.11
CA LEU A 63 7.74 0.04 -15.92
C LEU A 63 8.48 -1.27 -16.23
N ALA A 64 8.08 -1.98 -17.29
CA ALA A 64 8.72 -3.25 -17.68
C ALA A 64 10.19 -3.03 -18.08
N ALA A 65 10.48 -1.97 -18.83
CA ALA A 65 11.85 -1.64 -19.21
C ALA A 65 12.69 -1.16 -18.01
N ALA A 66 12.14 -0.32 -17.14
CA ALA A 66 12.82 0.12 -15.92
C ALA A 66 13.15 -1.06 -14.99
N THR A 67 12.20 -1.97 -14.76
CA THR A 67 12.40 -3.16 -13.91
C THR A 67 13.33 -4.21 -14.53
N ALA A 68 13.33 -4.36 -15.86
CA ALA A 68 14.24 -5.27 -16.54
C ALA A 68 15.70 -4.77 -16.46
N LEU A 69 15.91 -3.46 -16.60
CA LEU A 69 17.22 -2.82 -16.38
C LEU A 69 17.66 -2.95 -14.92
N ALA A 70 16.73 -2.76 -13.98
CA ALA A 70 16.97 -2.88 -12.54
C ALA A 70 17.47 -4.26 -12.11
N ASN A 71 16.81 -5.31 -12.59
CA ASN A 71 17.07 -6.69 -12.18
C ASN A 71 18.23 -7.33 -12.97
N GLY A 72 18.94 -6.56 -13.80
CA GLY A 72 20.00 -7.07 -14.67
C GLY A 72 19.52 -8.06 -15.73
N LYS A 73 18.20 -8.17 -15.98
CA LYS A 73 17.62 -9.01 -17.03
C LYS A 73 17.98 -8.49 -18.43
N VAL A 74 18.12 -7.18 -18.56
CA VAL A 74 18.68 -6.53 -19.75
C VAL A 74 19.89 -5.71 -19.36
N ALA A 75 21.03 -5.98 -19.98
CA ALA A 75 22.32 -5.38 -19.62
C ALA A 75 22.61 -4.05 -20.33
N THR A 76 21.81 -3.67 -21.33
CA THR A 76 22.06 -2.47 -22.17
C THR A 76 20.80 -1.61 -22.32
N ASN A 77 21.00 -0.29 -22.41
CA ASN A 77 19.93 0.67 -22.66
C ASN A 77 19.20 0.38 -23.99
N ALA A 78 19.93 -0.06 -25.02
CA ALA A 78 19.35 -0.44 -26.31
C ALA A 78 18.42 -1.65 -26.20
N ALA A 79 18.75 -2.66 -25.39
CA ALA A 79 17.86 -3.80 -25.16
C ALA A 79 16.58 -3.40 -24.40
N ALA A 80 16.70 -2.46 -23.47
CA ALA A 80 15.55 -1.93 -22.74
C ALA A 80 14.63 -1.08 -23.63
N GLN A 81 15.20 -0.31 -24.56
CA GLN A 81 14.43 0.41 -25.58
C GLN A 81 13.62 -0.55 -26.45
N THR A 82 14.24 -1.61 -26.95
CA THR A 82 13.54 -2.64 -27.74
C THR A 82 12.43 -3.30 -26.93
N LEU A 83 12.70 -3.66 -25.66
CA LEU A 83 11.71 -4.26 -24.77
C LEU A 83 10.50 -3.34 -24.55
N ALA A 84 10.73 -2.05 -24.29
CA ALA A 84 9.65 -1.08 -24.13
C ALA A 84 8.82 -0.94 -25.41
N VAL A 85 9.47 -0.84 -26.58
CA VAL A 85 8.78 -0.77 -27.89
C VAL A 85 7.93 -2.01 -28.14
N ASP A 86 8.47 -3.20 -27.83
CA ASP A 86 7.74 -4.47 -27.96
C ASP A 86 6.56 -4.56 -26.98
N PHE A 87 6.70 -4.05 -25.76
CA PHE A 87 5.62 -3.99 -24.78
C PHE A 87 4.48 -3.07 -25.24
N VAL A 88 4.79 -1.86 -25.71
CA VAL A 88 3.77 -0.95 -26.26
C VAL A 88 3.03 -1.61 -27.43
N ALA A 89 3.78 -2.23 -28.35
CA ALA A 89 3.19 -2.91 -29.50
C ALA A 89 2.32 -4.12 -29.09
N GLY A 90 2.76 -4.90 -28.09
CA GLY A 90 2.02 -6.05 -27.57
C GLY A 90 0.72 -5.67 -26.86
N GLN A 91 0.74 -4.60 -26.06
CA GLN A 91 -0.45 -4.07 -25.40
C GLN A 91 -1.45 -3.44 -26.39
N MET A 92 -0.93 -2.81 -27.44
CA MET A 92 -1.74 -2.24 -28.52
C MET A 92 -2.27 -3.31 -29.50
N ALA A 93 -1.69 -4.51 -29.54
CA ALA A 93 -2.08 -5.57 -30.47
C ALA A 93 -3.56 -5.95 -30.34
N ASN A 94 -4.04 -6.06 -29.10
CA ASN A 94 -5.45 -6.39 -28.80
C ASN A 94 -6.41 -5.29 -29.24
N TYR A 95 -5.99 -4.02 -29.15
CA TYR A 95 -6.80 -2.88 -29.57
C TYR A 95 -6.81 -2.69 -31.09
N LEU A 96 -5.68 -2.98 -31.75
CA LEU A 96 -5.51 -2.85 -33.20
C LEU A 96 -5.94 -4.10 -33.99
N GLY A 97 -6.47 -5.12 -33.31
CA GLY A 97 -6.95 -6.35 -33.96
C GLY A 97 -5.84 -7.14 -34.66
N ASN A 98 -4.61 -7.11 -34.12
CA ASN A 98 -3.43 -7.76 -34.71
C ASN A 98 -3.05 -7.31 -36.13
N ASP A 99 -3.43 -6.09 -36.55
CA ASP A 99 -2.99 -5.54 -37.83
C ASP A 99 -1.48 -5.24 -37.83
N ALA A 100 -0.72 -6.09 -38.54
CA ALA A 100 0.74 -5.99 -38.62
C ALA A 100 1.23 -4.61 -39.09
N THR A 101 0.52 -3.94 -40.00
CA THR A 101 0.92 -2.62 -40.52
C THR A 101 0.73 -1.53 -39.47
N ALA A 102 -0.38 -1.57 -38.73
CA ALA A 102 -0.67 -0.65 -37.63
C ALA A 102 0.30 -0.85 -36.46
N LEU A 103 0.64 -2.11 -36.13
CA LEU A 103 1.64 -2.41 -35.11
C LEU A 103 3.05 -1.91 -35.51
N THR A 104 3.47 -2.09 -36.77
CA THR A 104 4.74 -1.53 -37.25
C THR A 104 4.75 -0.01 -37.21
N ALA A 105 3.63 0.65 -37.53
CA ALA A 105 3.51 2.10 -37.42
C ALA A 105 3.66 2.59 -35.97
N VAL A 106 3.04 1.90 -35.01
CA VAL A 106 3.18 2.22 -33.57
C VAL A 106 4.61 1.99 -33.09
N ARG A 107 5.26 0.89 -33.52
CA ARG A 107 6.68 0.62 -33.21
C ARG A 107 7.59 1.76 -33.67
N ASN A 108 7.45 2.19 -34.92
CA ASN A 108 8.26 3.27 -35.51
C ASN A 108 7.96 4.65 -34.89
N ALA A 109 6.75 4.86 -34.40
CA ALA A 109 6.33 6.10 -33.75
C ALA A 109 6.56 6.11 -32.22
N THR A 110 7.13 5.03 -31.66
CA THR A 110 7.46 4.94 -30.24
C THR A 110 8.92 5.32 -30.03
N SER A 111 9.14 6.41 -29.30
CA SER A 111 10.47 6.87 -28.88
C SER A 111 10.67 6.54 -27.41
N VAL A 112 11.76 5.83 -27.10
CA VAL A 112 12.13 5.46 -25.73
C VAL A 112 13.45 6.11 -25.39
N ASN A 113 13.44 7.02 -24.42
CA ASN A 113 14.64 7.62 -23.87
C ASN A 113 15.01 6.91 -22.57
N VAL A 114 16.26 6.46 -22.45
CA VAL A 114 16.79 5.81 -21.25
C VAL A 114 17.98 6.62 -20.78
N THR A 115 17.83 7.32 -19.66
CA THR A 115 18.94 8.05 -19.03
C THR A 115 19.43 7.29 -17.82
N ALA A 116 20.71 6.92 -17.86
CA ALA A 116 21.42 6.30 -16.73
C ALA A 116 22.18 7.39 -15.96
N THR A 117 21.79 7.66 -14.72
CA THR A 117 22.51 8.55 -13.81
C THR A 117 23.30 7.70 -12.82
N ALA A 118 24.61 7.84 -12.78
CA ALA A 118 25.46 7.11 -11.82
C ALA A 118 25.13 7.56 -10.39
N ASN A 119 24.82 6.61 -9.51
CA ASN A 119 24.59 6.87 -8.09
C ASN A 119 25.56 6.04 -7.24
N GLY A 120 26.78 6.57 -7.06
CA GLY A 120 27.80 5.97 -6.21
C GLY A 120 28.33 4.61 -6.70
N ALA A 121 28.93 3.85 -5.77
CA ALA A 121 29.78 2.69 -6.10
C ALA A 121 29.05 1.39 -6.48
N LYS A 122 27.70 1.34 -6.48
CA LYS A 122 26.96 0.09 -6.72
C LYS A 122 25.64 0.15 -7.54
N SER A 123 25.15 1.28 -8.02
CA SER A 123 24.07 1.24 -9.04
C SER A 123 23.90 2.51 -9.89
N ASN A 124 23.37 2.33 -11.11
CA ASN A 124 22.92 3.40 -11.98
C ASN A 124 21.39 3.56 -11.83
N ILE A 125 20.93 4.79 -11.64
CA ILE A 125 19.52 5.15 -11.72
C ILE A 125 19.14 5.17 -13.20
N TYR A 126 18.17 4.35 -13.59
CA TYR A 126 17.62 4.37 -14.94
C TYR A 126 16.27 5.07 -14.93
N ASP A 127 16.19 6.21 -15.59
CA ASP A 127 14.93 6.87 -15.95
C ASP A 127 14.57 6.48 -17.38
N VAL A 128 13.41 5.84 -17.54
CA VAL A 128 12.89 5.36 -18.81
C VAL A 128 11.65 6.16 -19.17
N SER A 129 11.77 7.03 -20.17
CA SER A 129 10.65 7.77 -20.75
C SER A 129 10.22 7.12 -22.07
N VAL A 130 8.96 6.72 -22.15
CA VAL A 130 8.34 6.13 -23.34
C VAL A 130 7.32 7.12 -23.87
N ASN A 131 7.48 7.53 -25.13
CA ASN A 131 6.52 8.38 -25.83
C ASN A 131 6.08 7.66 -27.10
N SER A 132 4.77 7.51 -27.31
CA SER A 132 4.23 6.84 -28.49
C SER A 132 3.15 7.69 -29.15
N THR A 133 3.10 7.64 -30.48
CA THR A 133 2.06 8.29 -31.27
C THR A 133 1.34 7.27 -32.14
N TYR A 134 0.02 7.25 -32.07
CA TYR A 134 -0.83 6.43 -32.93
C TYR A 134 -1.69 7.32 -33.83
N LYS A 135 -1.70 7.04 -35.14
CA LYS A 135 -2.58 7.70 -36.11
C LYS A 135 -3.88 6.91 -36.21
N MET A 136 -4.90 7.36 -35.51
CA MET A 136 -6.22 6.74 -35.54
C MET A 136 -6.95 7.12 -36.84
N PRO A 137 -7.46 6.15 -37.62
CA PRO A 137 -8.30 6.45 -38.76
C PRO A 137 -9.63 7.05 -38.28
N THR A 138 -10.06 8.13 -38.93
CA THR A 138 -11.34 8.78 -38.62
C THR A 138 -12.52 8.03 -39.24
N SER A 139 -13.71 8.24 -38.68
CA SER A 139 -14.96 7.70 -39.18
C SER A 139 -15.25 8.16 -40.61
N ALA A 140 -16.05 7.37 -41.36
CA ALA A 140 -16.41 7.68 -42.75
C ALA A 140 -17.05 9.08 -42.90
N PHE A 141 -17.77 9.54 -41.88
CA PHE A 141 -18.44 10.84 -41.84
C PHE A 141 -17.47 12.02 -41.70
N THR A 142 -16.31 11.82 -41.10
CA THR A 142 -15.27 12.85 -40.96
C THR A 142 -14.33 12.85 -42.16
N ARG A 143 -14.10 11.67 -42.77
CA ARG A 143 -13.29 11.51 -43.99
C ARG A 143 -13.85 12.24 -45.21
N ILE A 144 -15.17 12.41 -45.30
CA ILE A 144 -15.81 13.18 -46.38
C ILE A 144 -15.38 14.65 -46.38
N PHE A 145 -14.93 15.17 -45.23
CA PHE A 145 -14.44 16.55 -45.06
C PHE A 145 -12.91 16.67 -45.18
N GLY A 146 -12.22 15.63 -45.66
CA GLY A 146 -10.78 15.65 -45.92
C GLY A 146 -9.88 15.34 -44.71
N TYR A 147 -10.45 15.18 -43.51
CA TYR A 147 -9.72 14.71 -42.34
C TYR A 147 -9.67 13.19 -42.35
N THR A 148 -8.50 12.63 -42.61
CA THR A 148 -8.35 11.16 -42.74
C THR A 148 -7.86 10.49 -41.46
N ASN A 149 -7.05 11.18 -40.66
CA ASN A 149 -6.44 10.62 -39.45
C ASN A 149 -6.38 11.67 -38.33
N VAL A 150 -6.51 11.21 -37.09
CA VAL A 150 -6.23 12.00 -35.88
C VAL A 150 -5.03 11.38 -35.16
N SER A 151 -4.03 12.21 -34.85
CA SER A 151 -2.84 11.77 -34.12
C SER A 151 -3.14 11.78 -32.61
N VAL A 152 -3.00 10.62 -31.98
CA VAL A 152 -3.12 10.44 -30.54
C VAL A 152 -1.72 10.18 -29.98
N ALA A 153 -1.27 11.03 -29.06
CA ALA A 153 0.01 10.89 -28.38
C ALA A 153 -0.20 10.58 -26.89
N ALA A 154 0.63 9.68 -26.37
CA ALA A 154 0.72 9.36 -24.95
C ALA A 154 2.19 9.21 -24.57
N GLY A 155 2.50 9.58 -23.33
CA GLY A 155 3.85 9.55 -22.79
C GLY A 155 3.84 9.17 -21.33
N SER A 156 4.83 8.40 -20.92
CA SER A 156 5.00 7.93 -19.55
C SER A 156 6.48 7.88 -19.21
N SER A 157 6.81 8.12 -17.95
CA SER A 157 8.16 7.93 -17.41
C SER A 157 8.10 6.97 -16.25
N ALA A 158 9.00 5.99 -16.22
CA ALA A 158 9.21 5.12 -15.09
C ALA A 158 10.68 5.20 -14.70
N GLN A 159 10.92 5.53 -13.45
CA GLN A 159 12.25 5.52 -12.89
C GLN A 159 12.42 4.23 -12.09
N ASN A 160 13.53 3.53 -12.30
CA ASN A 160 13.94 2.54 -11.34
C ASN A 160 14.39 3.26 -10.07
N GLY A 161 13.64 3.07 -8.99
CA GLY A 161 14.01 3.48 -7.63
C GLY A 161 15.18 2.66 -7.09
N GLN A 162 16.29 2.59 -7.82
CA GLN A 162 17.62 2.30 -7.28
C GLN A 162 18.39 3.61 -7.06
N THR A 163 17.75 4.56 -6.40
CA THR A 163 18.46 5.19 -5.27
C THR A 163 18.68 4.12 -4.21
N ASP A 164 19.68 4.27 -3.35
CA ASP A 164 19.81 3.53 -2.09
C ASP A 164 18.57 3.74 -1.17
N THR A 165 17.44 3.22 -1.59
CA THR A 165 16.16 3.20 -0.89
C THR A 165 15.47 1.89 -1.22
N GLN A 166 16.12 0.76 -0.89
CA GLN A 166 15.32 -0.25 -0.21
C GLN A 166 14.67 0.51 0.95
N GLY A 167 13.34 0.58 0.99
CA GLY A 167 12.71 1.12 2.18
C GLY A 167 13.27 0.33 3.35
N ALA A 168 13.75 1.01 4.37
CA ALA A 168 14.18 0.37 5.60
C ALA A 168 13.11 0.63 6.66
N LEU A 169 13.15 -0.09 7.78
CA LEU A 169 12.23 0.19 8.87
C LEU A 169 12.89 0.00 10.24
N SER A 170 12.42 0.80 11.19
CA SER A 170 12.67 0.64 12.61
C SER A 170 11.36 0.27 13.28
N MET A 171 11.33 -0.81 14.05
CA MET A 171 10.14 -1.28 14.75
C MET A 171 10.42 -1.50 16.23
N TYR A 172 9.48 -1.11 17.10
CA TYR A 172 9.57 -1.37 18.53
C TYR A 172 8.30 -2.05 19.05
N MET A 173 8.45 -3.18 19.76
CA MET A 173 7.33 -3.88 20.38
C MET A 173 7.20 -3.50 21.86
N ALA A 174 6.00 -3.09 22.27
CA ALA A 174 5.59 -2.94 23.66
C ALA A 174 4.54 -4.01 23.97
N LEU A 175 4.94 -5.05 24.71
CA LEU A 175 4.17 -6.27 24.90
C LEU A 175 3.70 -6.43 26.34
N ASP A 176 2.41 -6.61 26.54
CA ASP A 176 1.84 -6.94 27.83
C ASP A 176 2.28 -8.34 28.27
N ARG A 177 2.73 -8.43 29.52
CA ARG A 177 3.01 -9.67 30.24
C ARG A 177 2.44 -9.64 31.66
N SER A 178 1.28 -9.02 31.83
CA SER A 178 0.51 -8.98 33.07
C SER A 178 -0.07 -10.35 33.43
N GLY A 179 -0.63 -10.47 34.63
CA GLY A 179 -1.23 -11.72 35.12
C GLY A 179 -2.32 -12.29 34.22
N SER A 180 -3.11 -11.44 33.55
CA SER A 180 -4.15 -11.89 32.61
C SER A 180 -3.58 -12.63 31.40
N MET A 181 -2.34 -12.35 31.00
CA MET A 181 -1.64 -13.06 29.92
C MET A 181 -1.33 -14.53 30.26
N SER A 182 -1.43 -14.92 31.55
CA SER A 182 -1.34 -16.33 31.97
C SER A 182 -2.61 -17.12 31.69
N PHE A 183 -3.72 -16.46 31.35
CA PHE A 183 -5.00 -17.12 31.19
C PHE A 183 -5.04 -17.97 29.92
N ILE A 184 -5.85 -19.01 29.97
CA ILE A 184 -6.06 -19.92 28.84
C ILE A 184 -6.79 -19.23 27.68
N THR A 185 -6.53 -19.72 26.47
CA THR A 185 -7.35 -19.48 25.28
C THR A 185 -8.30 -20.66 25.08
N ASP A 186 -9.12 -20.57 24.02
CA ASP A 186 -9.96 -21.66 23.52
C ASP A 186 -9.18 -22.79 22.81
N THR A 187 -7.88 -22.59 22.57
CA THR A 187 -7.06 -23.50 21.78
C THR A 187 -6.47 -24.61 22.64
N ILE A 188 -6.76 -25.87 22.29
CA ILE A 188 -6.22 -27.03 23.00
C ILE A 188 -4.76 -27.24 22.60
N LYS A 189 -3.86 -27.19 23.58
CA LYS A 189 -2.44 -27.52 23.44
C LYS A 189 -2.20 -29.02 23.46
N SER A 190 -2.86 -29.73 24.37
CA SER A 190 -2.76 -31.19 24.49
C SER A 190 -3.98 -31.77 25.20
N GLN A 191 -4.54 -32.86 24.65
CA GLN A 191 -5.61 -33.61 25.31
C GLN A 191 -5.09 -34.58 26.38
N THR A 192 -3.81 -34.96 26.28
CA THR A 192 -3.22 -36.03 27.11
C THR A 192 -2.40 -35.49 28.29
N THR A 193 -1.83 -34.29 28.16
CA THR A 193 -0.99 -33.64 29.18
C THR A 193 -1.83 -32.77 30.12
N LYS A 194 -1.51 -32.77 31.41
CA LYS A 194 -2.11 -31.86 32.39
C LYS A 194 -1.34 -30.55 32.43
N CYS A 195 -2.02 -29.42 32.59
CA CYS A 195 -1.38 -28.15 32.93
C CYS A 195 -2.29 -27.27 33.80
N GLN A 196 -1.72 -26.20 34.34
CA GLN A 196 -2.47 -25.21 35.13
C GLN A 196 -3.26 -24.31 34.19
N ASN A 197 -4.59 -24.47 34.20
CA ASN A 197 -5.53 -23.74 33.36
C ASN A 197 -6.07 -22.52 34.12
N TYR A 198 -5.27 -21.46 34.16
CA TYR A 198 -5.67 -20.21 34.81
C TYR A 198 -6.76 -19.47 34.03
N THR A 199 -7.70 -18.90 34.77
CA THR A 199 -8.80 -18.04 34.32
C THR A 199 -8.94 -16.89 35.31
N SER A 200 -9.78 -15.90 35.01
CA SER A 200 -10.09 -14.81 35.95
C SER A 200 -10.61 -15.32 37.30
N ASP A 201 -11.39 -16.40 37.28
CA ASP A 201 -12.17 -16.84 38.44
C ASP A 201 -11.34 -17.65 39.44
N ASN A 202 -10.32 -18.35 38.93
CA ASN A 202 -9.41 -19.19 39.73
C ASN A 202 -8.03 -18.55 39.96
N TRP A 203 -7.80 -17.32 39.50
CA TRP A 203 -6.50 -16.64 39.61
C TRP A 203 -6.01 -16.47 41.05
N LYS A 204 -6.93 -16.42 42.03
CA LYS A 204 -6.63 -16.40 43.47
C LYS A 204 -5.83 -17.61 43.96
N GLU A 205 -5.80 -18.70 43.20
CA GLU A 205 -5.06 -19.93 43.54
C GLU A 205 -3.62 -19.92 43.02
N TYR A 206 -3.16 -18.83 42.39
CA TYR A 206 -1.79 -18.69 41.93
C TYR A 206 -0.78 -18.72 43.10
N PRO A 207 0.36 -19.44 43.00
CA PRO A 207 0.84 -20.22 41.85
C PRO A 207 0.42 -21.71 41.87
N ASP A 208 -0.40 -22.13 42.82
CA ASP A 208 -0.59 -23.53 43.22
C ASP A 208 -1.86 -24.20 42.64
N LEU A 209 -2.44 -23.62 41.57
CA LEU A 209 -3.62 -24.19 40.91
C LEU A 209 -3.39 -25.65 40.49
N ALA A 210 -4.33 -26.53 40.81
CA ALA A 210 -4.25 -27.94 40.42
C ALA A 210 -4.30 -28.10 38.89
N SER A 211 -3.41 -28.95 38.35
CA SER A 211 -3.34 -29.15 36.89
C SER A 211 -4.48 -30.05 36.38
N THR A 212 -5.17 -29.59 35.33
CA THR A 212 -6.35 -30.25 34.73
C THR A 212 -6.11 -30.65 33.28
N LYS A 213 -7.01 -31.48 32.71
CA LYS A 213 -7.07 -31.83 31.28
C LYS A 213 -8.39 -31.33 30.67
N PRO A 214 -8.41 -30.92 29.39
CA PRO A 214 -7.26 -30.79 28.48
C PRO A 214 -6.37 -29.60 28.87
N CYS A 215 -5.13 -29.59 28.40
CA CYS A 215 -4.24 -28.46 28.55
C CYS A 215 -4.48 -27.46 27.42
N TYR A 216 -4.78 -26.21 27.77
CA TYR A 216 -5.00 -25.13 26.81
C TYR A 216 -3.74 -24.29 26.60
N VAL A 217 -3.65 -23.66 25.44
CA VAL A 217 -2.61 -22.66 25.15
C VAL A 217 -2.90 -21.42 25.99
N ARG A 218 -1.87 -20.81 26.59
CA ARG A 218 -2.04 -19.55 27.33
C ARG A 218 -1.94 -18.35 26.39
N LYS A 219 -2.51 -17.21 26.78
CA LYS A 219 -2.43 -16.00 25.97
C LYS A 219 -0.98 -15.56 25.68
N ILE A 220 -0.07 -15.70 26.65
CA ILE A 220 1.36 -15.41 26.46
C ILE A 220 2.02 -16.35 25.43
N GLU A 221 1.64 -17.62 25.40
CA GLU A 221 2.15 -18.61 24.43
C GLU A 221 1.61 -18.34 23.02
N ALA A 222 0.34 -17.91 22.92
CA ALA A 222 -0.26 -17.45 21.66
C ALA A 222 0.47 -16.21 21.12
N LEU A 223 0.79 -15.24 21.99
CA LEU A 223 1.61 -14.08 21.64
C LEU A 223 3.00 -14.49 21.13
N GLN A 224 3.70 -15.39 21.83
CA GLN A 224 5.00 -15.88 21.39
C GLN A 224 4.93 -16.48 19.98
N THR A 225 3.91 -17.30 19.71
CA THR A 225 3.69 -17.92 18.40
C THR A 225 3.45 -16.88 17.31
N ALA A 226 2.56 -15.90 17.58
CA ALA A 226 2.24 -14.84 16.62
C ALA A 226 3.45 -13.95 16.32
N ALA A 227 4.21 -13.59 17.35
CA ALA A 227 5.45 -12.83 17.22
C ALA A 227 6.52 -13.60 16.43
N THR A 228 6.68 -14.91 16.64
CA THR A 228 7.57 -15.75 15.82
C THR A 228 7.21 -15.68 14.34
N GLY A 229 5.92 -15.73 14.00
CA GLY A 229 5.46 -15.55 12.62
C GLY A 229 5.80 -14.18 12.03
N LEU A 230 5.60 -13.11 12.81
CA LEU A 230 6.00 -11.75 12.43
C LEU A 230 7.50 -11.65 12.17
N PHE A 231 8.35 -12.16 13.08
CA PHE A 231 9.80 -12.12 12.89
C PHE A 231 10.24 -12.89 11.65
N ALA A 232 9.65 -14.06 11.39
CA ALA A 232 9.95 -14.83 10.18
C ALA A 232 9.58 -14.07 8.90
N ALA A 233 8.42 -13.41 8.88
CA ALA A 233 7.99 -12.60 7.75
C ALA A 233 8.87 -11.35 7.53
N LEU A 234 9.27 -10.68 8.61
CA LEU A 234 10.22 -9.55 8.56
C LEU A 234 11.58 -10.01 8.02
N ASN A 235 12.14 -11.10 8.55
CA ASN A 235 13.42 -11.63 8.07
C ASN A 235 13.37 -12.08 6.61
N ALA A 236 12.24 -12.64 6.16
CA ALA A 236 12.05 -13.03 4.76
C ALA A 236 11.96 -11.80 3.83
N ALA A 237 11.45 -10.67 4.32
CA ALA A 237 11.36 -9.44 3.57
C ALA A 237 12.70 -8.66 3.53
N ASP A 238 13.58 -8.88 4.49
CA ASP A 238 14.94 -8.35 4.46
C ASP A 238 15.83 -9.20 3.55
N THR A 239 15.81 -8.88 2.25
CA THR A 239 16.63 -9.57 1.24
C THR A 239 18.10 -9.14 1.24
N SER A 240 18.51 -8.24 2.16
CA SER A 240 19.90 -7.79 2.22
C SER A 240 20.79 -8.89 2.80
N THR A 241 22.03 -8.99 2.32
CA THR A 241 22.96 -10.05 2.72
C THR A 241 23.29 -10.04 4.23
N ASN A 242 23.11 -8.90 4.91
CA ASN A 242 23.46 -8.72 6.32
C ASN A 242 22.27 -8.37 7.23
N HIS A 243 21.03 -8.48 6.75
CA HIS A 243 19.82 -7.99 7.46
C HIS A 243 19.91 -6.51 7.89
N ASP A 244 20.35 -5.70 6.94
CA ASP A 244 20.57 -4.27 7.09
C ASP A 244 19.30 -3.44 6.82
N LEU A 245 18.13 -4.01 6.50
CA LEU A 245 16.93 -3.19 6.22
C LEU A 245 16.06 -2.97 7.44
N ILE A 246 16.08 -3.93 8.37
CA ILE A 246 15.16 -3.95 9.50
C ILE A 246 15.94 -3.74 10.79
N ARG A 247 15.46 -2.82 11.61
CA ARG A 247 15.92 -2.66 12.99
C ARG A 247 14.77 -2.89 13.93
N MET A 248 14.99 -3.68 14.98
CA MET A 248 13.92 -4.04 15.89
C MET A 248 14.34 -3.99 17.36
N GLY A 249 13.47 -3.43 18.20
CA GLY A 249 13.55 -3.44 19.65
C GLY A 249 12.30 -4.03 20.28
N ALA A 250 12.38 -4.43 21.54
CA ALA A 250 11.25 -4.97 22.27
C ALA A 250 11.34 -4.67 23.77
N VAL A 251 10.19 -4.41 24.37
CA VAL A 251 10.02 -4.29 25.82
C VAL A 251 8.72 -4.96 26.21
N SER A 252 8.71 -5.52 27.41
CA SER A 252 7.51 -6.07 28.03
C SER A 252 7.14 -5.28 29.29
N TYR A 253 5.89 -5.35 29.70
CA TYR A 253 5.40 -4.63 30.88
C TYR A 253 4.37 -5.43 31.67
N THR A 254 4.34 -5.15 32.96
CA THR A 254 3.25 -5.46 33.91
C THR A 254 2.75 -4.11 34.43
N ASP A 255 2.46 -4.01 35.73
CA ASP A 255 2.44 -2.76 36.49
C ASP A 255 3.80 -2.05 36.55
N VAL A 256 4.88 -2.75 36.17
CA VAL A 256 6.21 -2.19 35.98
C VAL A 256 6.80 -2.60 34.62
N MET A 257 7.56 -1.68 34.03
CA MET A 257 8.32 -1.96 32.82
C MET A 257 9.52 -2.84 33.13
N GLN A 258 9.82 -3.72 32.19
CA GLN A 258 10.87 -4.72 32.29
C GLN A 258 12.11 -4.22 31.59
N THR A 259 13.24 -4.91 31.78
CA THR A 259 14.48 -4.53 31.09
C THR A 259 14.23 -4.56 29.58
N ALA A 260 14.36 -3.40 28.95
CA ALA A 260 14.12 -3.21 27.53
C ALA A 260 15.28 -3.76 26.70
N LYS A 261 14.99 -4.24 25.49
CA LYS A 261 16.00 -4.49 24.47
C LYS A 261 16.09 -3.28 23.55
N ALA A 262 17.31 -2.77 23.39
CA ALA A 262 17.60 -1.69 22.47
C ALA A 262 17.29 -2.12 21.03
N ILE A 263 17.07 -1.14 20.16
CA ILE A 263 16.89 -1.39 18.74
C ILE A 263 18.22 -1.81 18.11
N ASN A 264 18.26 -3.00 17.51
CA ASN A 264 19.41 -3.54 16.80
C ASN A 264 19.03 -4.00 15.39
N TRP A 265 20.04 -4.24 14.54
CA TRP A 265 19.83 -4.77 13.18
C TRP A 265 19.28 -6.20 13.22
N GLY A 266 18.32 -6.48 12.34
CA GLY A 266 17.56 -7.73 12.31
C GLY A 266 16.54 -7.85 13.44
N THR A 267 15.90 -9.02 13.53
CA THR A 267 14.87 -9.30 14.55
C THR A 267 15.35 -10.20 15.68
N THR A 268 16.60 -10.68 15.65
CA THR A 268 17.11 -11.73 16.54
C THR A 268 16.98 -11.39 18.03
N ASP A 269 17.37 -10.17 18.42
CA ASP A 269 17.30 -9.75 19.83
C ASP A 269 15.86 -9.62 20.34
N ALA A 270 14.97 -9.09 19.50
CA ALA A 270 13.54 -9.02 19.80
C ALA A 270 12.90 -10.41 19.86
N ALA A 271 13.29 -11.32 18.95
CA ALA A 271 12.82 -12.70 18.95
C ALA A 271 13.25 -13.46 20.21
N ASN A 272 14.52 -13.34 20.60
CA ASN A 272 15.05 -13.91 21.84
C ASN A 272 14.36 -13.32 23.07
N TYR A 273 14.06 -12.02 23.06
CA TYR A 273 13.32 -11.37 24.14
C TYR A 273 11.91 -11.93 24.31
N VAL A 274 11.17 -12.07 23.21
CA VAL A 274 9.80 -12.61 23.24
C VAL A 274 9.79 -14.09 23.62
N ALA A 275 10.74 -14.87 23.11
CA ALA A 275 10.91 -16.27 23.47
C ALA A 275 11.23 -16.46 24.97
N ALA A 276 11.89 -15.47 25.59
CA ALA A 276 12.23 -15.49 27.01
C ALA A 276 11.12 -14.95 27.94
N LEU A 277 9.95 -14.57 27.41
CA LEU A 277 8.82 -14.16 28.26
C LEU A 277 8.39 -15.33 29.17
N PRO A 278 8.05 -15.04 30.44
CA PRO A 278 7.69 -16.07 31.39
C PRO A 278 6.45 -16.83 30.93
N ALA A 279 6.40 -18.14 31.19
CA ALA A 279 5.24 -18.96 30.86
C ALA A 279 4.01 -18.62 31.72
N LEU A 280 4.23 -18.09 32.93
CA LEU A 280 3.21 -17.63 33.87
C LEU A 280 3.54 -16.21 34.33
N PRO A 281 3.25 -15.19 33.50
CA PRO A 281 3.35 -13.80 33.92
C PRO A 281 2.45 -13.46 35.12
N THR A 282 2.84 -12.45 35.88
CA THR A 282 2.10 -11.90 37.03
C THR A 282 2.16 -10.38 37.07
N GLY A 283 1.35 -9.76 37.94
CA GLY A 283 1.27 -8.31 38.08
C GLY A 283 0.10 -7.70 37.31
N GLY A 284 -0.13 -6.42 37.52
CA GLY A 284 -1.15 -5.66 36.80
C GLY A 284 -0.66 -5.17 35.45
N THR A 285 -1.29 -4.11 34.92
CA THR A 285 -1.07 -3.64 33.54
C THR A 285 -0.84 -2.13 33.50
N ASP A 286 0.38 -1.72 33.17
CA ASP A 286 0.78 -0.32 32.94
C ASP A 286 1.72 -0.22 31.73
N ALA A 287 1.14 0.11 30.58
CA ALA A 287 1.89 0.28 29.34
C ALA A 287 2.66 1.61 29.28
N SER A 288 2.48 2.56 30.21
CA SER A 288 2.94 3.94 30.04
C SER A 288 4.46 4.05 29.86
N LYS A 289 5.25 3.40 30.72
CA LYS A 289 6.71 3.41 30.62
C LYS A 289 7.23 2.65 29.40
N ALA A 290 6.61 1.52 29.07
CA ALA A 290 6.96 0.72 27.91
C ALA A 290 6.70 1.48 26.60
N MET A 291 5.53 2.11 26.50
CA MET A 291 5.14 2.94 25.37
C MET A 291 6.03 4.19 25.25
N GLN A 292 6.38 4.81 26.37
CA GLN A 292 7.33 5.93 26.39
C GLN A 292 8.71 5.50 25.90
N THR A 293 9.20 4.33 26.32
CA THR A 293 10.48 3.78 25.87
C THR A 293 10.48 3.48 24.37
N ALA A 294 9.40 2.89 23.87
CA ALA A 294 9.22 2.64 22.44
C ALA A 294 9.21 3.95 21.63
N PHE A 295 8.52 4.98 22.14
CA PHE A 295 8.51 6.31 21.52
C PHE A 295 9.90 6.96 21.54
N ASP A 296 10.57 6.99 22.68
CA ASP A 296 11.90 7.60 22.82
C ASP A 296 12.97 6.91 21.98
N ALA A 297 12.84 5.59 21.76
CA ALA A 297 13.75 4.84 20.91
C ALA A 297 13.58 5.15 19.41
N LEU A 298 12.38 5.59 18.99
CA LEU A 298 12.04 5.80 17.58
C LEU A 298 11.93 7.27 17.17
N LYS A 299 11.71 8.18 18.12
CA LYS A 299 11.40 9.58 17.82
C LYS A 299 12.46 10.24 16.94
N ALA A 300 12.02 11.01 15.95
CA ALA A 300 12.88 11.72 15.03
C ALA A 300 13.47 12.99 15.68
N SER A 301 14.73 13.29 15.34
CA SER A 301 15.31 14.60 15.63
C SER A 301 15.11 15.52 14.43
N THR A 302 14.80 16.79 14.65
CA THR A 302 14.67 17.80 13.58
C THR A 302 15.93 17.92 12.71
N ASN A 303 17.11 17.64 13.28
CA ASN A 303 18.40 17.68 12.59
C ASN A 303 18.88 16.30 12.09
N GLY A 304 18.05 15.25 12.22
CA GLY A 304 18.42 13.88 11.85
C GLY A 304 19.56 13.28 12.69
N THR A 305 19.73 13.78 13.92
CA THR A 305 20.75 13.31 14.87
C THR A 305 20.24 12.22 15.82
N ASP A 306 19.00 11.76 15.65
CA ASP A 306 18.47 10.64 16.41
C ASP A 306 19.17 9.33 16.06
N ALA A 307 19.18 8.39 17.01
CA ALA A 307 19.92 7.13 16.90
C ALA A 307 19.52 6.33 15.66
N GLU A 308 18.23 6.30 15.32
CA GLU A 308 17.74 5.53 14.18
C GLU A 308 18.11 6.20 12.85
N THR A 309 17.98 7.53 12.72
CA THR A 309 18.45 8.25 11.52
C THR A 309 19.94 8.04 11.30
N VAL A 310 20.76 8.12 12.36
CA VAL A 310 22.22 7.89 12.26
C VAL A 310 22.52 6.44 11.89
N ALA A 311 21.84 5.47 12.50
CA ALA A 311 22.03 4.05 12.19
C ALA A 311 21.66 3.74 10.74
N HIS A 312 20.49 4.16 10.28
CA HIS A 312 20.04 3.96 8.90
C HIS A 312 20.95 4.64 7.89
N LYS A 313 21.42 5.86 8.18
CA LYS A 313 22.39 6.57 7.34
C LYS A 313 23.73 5.84 7.24
N SER A 314 24.20 5.18 8.30
CA SER A 314 25.44 4.39 8.28
C SER A 314 25.38 3.19 7.32
N LYS A 315 24.17 2.75 6.96
CA LYS A 315 23.90 1.69 5.98
C LYS A 315 23.39 2.24 4.65
N ASN A 316 23.56 3.55 4.40
CA ASN A 316 23.13 4.27 3.22
C ASN A 316 21.61 4.31 2.99
N HIS A 317 20.77 4.04 4.00
CA HIS A 317 19.33 4.25 3.86
C HIS A 317 19.00 5.73 3.95
N THR A 318 18.44 6.29 2.88
CA THR A 318 18.05 7.71 2.82
C THR A 318 16.61 7.95 3.27
N SER A 319 15.79 6.90 3.42
CA SER A 319 14.46 6.94 4.02
C SER A 319 14.09 5.62 4.68
N PHE A 320 13.37 5.68 5.81
CA PHE A 320 12.88 4.50 6.51
C PHE A 320 11.57 4.80 7.25
N ALA A 321 10.77 3.76 7.49
CA ALA A 321 9.52 3.86 8.25
C ALA A 321 9.74 3.52 9.73
N ARG A 322 8.97 4.15 10.62
CA ARG A 322 9.03 3.92 12.06
C ARG A 322 7.72 3.31 12.55
N TYR A 323 7.79 2.18 13.22
CA TYR A 323 6.63 1.42 13.68
C TYR A 323 6.67 1.11 15.18
N ILE A 324 5.54 1.22 15.85
CA ILE A 324 5.34 0.67 17.19
C ILE A 324 4.27 -0.40 17.12
N ILE A 325 4.50 -1.55 17.74
CA ILE A 325 3.49 -2.56 18.01
C ILE A 325 3.16 -2.51 19.50
N LEU A 326 1.95 -2.08 19.84
CA LEU A 326 1.45 -2.09 21.21
C LEU A 326 0.42 -3.20 21.37
N MET A 327 0.64 -4.11 22.33
CA MET A 327 -0.30 -5.20 22.59
C MET A 327 -0.63 -5.29 24.08
N THR A 328 -1.92 -5.51 24.39
CA THR A 328 -2.43 -5.88 25.71
C THR A 328 -3.66 -6.78 25.60
N ASP A 329 -3.86 -7.64 26.59
CA ASP A 329 -5.07 -8.45 26.75
C ASP A 329 -6.03 -7.90 27.82
N GLY A 330 -5.72 -6.72 28.35
CA GLY A 330 -6.36 -6.15 29.53
C GLY A 330 -6.61 -4.65 29.39
N GLU A 331 -6.96 -4.05 30.51
CA GLU A 331 -7.12 -2.61 30.67
C GLU A 331 -6.01 -2.06 31.57
N MET A 332 -5.75 -0.75 31.52
CA MET A 332 -4.67 -0.17 32.31
C MET A 332 -5.05 -0.13 33.79
N THR A 333 -4.48 -1.01 34.61
CA THR A 333 -4.81 -1.21 36.02
C THR A 333 -3.72 -0.74 36.99
N GLY A 334 -2.50 -0.50 36.51
CA GLY A 334 -1.35 -0.25 37.37
C GLY A 334 -1.05 -1.45 38.25
N SER A 335 -0.65 -1.22 39.51
CA SER A 335 -0.44 -2.28 40.51
C SER A 335 -1.74 -2.76 41.18
N SER A 336 -2.91 -2.35 40.67
CA SER A 336 -4.22 -2.72 41.21
C SER A 336 -4.94 -3.72 40.30
N SER A 337 -6.14 -4.16 40.70
CA SER A 337 -7.05 -4.96 39.88
C SER A 337 -8.15 -4.13 39.20
N SER A 338 -8.13 -2.81 39.36
CA SER A 338 -9.16 -1.91 38.85
C SER A 338 -8.59 -0.98 37.78
N TRP A 339 -9.41 -0.66 36.77
CA TRP A 339 -9.03 0.29 35.73
C TRP A 339 -8.63 1.67 36.30
N SER A 340 -7.55 2.23 35.77
CA SER A 340 -6.99 3.52 36.15
C SER A 340 -7.05 4.50 34.98
N SER A 341 -7.96 5.47 35.08
CA SER A 341 -8.10 6.53 34.08
C SER A 341 -6.82 7.36 33.88
N SER A 342 -6.03 7.53 34.93
CA SER A 342 -4.77 8.28 34.90
C SER A 342 -3.72 7.56 34.04
N ILE A 343 -3.58 6.25 34.20
CA ILE A 343 -2.63 5.45 33.40
C ILE A 343 -3.11 5.36 31.95
N ASP A 344 -4.40 5.11 31.74
CA ASP A 344 -5.03 5.09 30.42
C ASP A 344 -4.77 6.42 29.66
N THR A 345 -4.99 7.56 30.32
CA THR A 345 -4.73 8.89 29.76
C THR A 345 -3.25 9.11 29.42
N LYS A 346 -2.33 8.65 30.28
CA LYS A 346 -0.88 8.74 30.00
C LYS A 346 -0.50 7.97 28.74
N VAL A 347 -1.00 6.75 28.58
CA VAL A 347 -0.73 5.95 27.36
C VAL A 347 -1.29 6.65 26.13
N ARG A 348 -2.52 7.18 26.18
CA ARG A 348 -3.12 7.97 25.08
C ARG A 348 -2.29 9.20 24.70
N ASN A 349 -1.75 9.91 25.69
CA ASN A 349 -0.91 11.07 25.43
C ASN A 349 0.38 10.69 24.69
N ILE A 350 1.01 9.58 25.07
CA ILE A 350 2.21 9.07 24.40
C ILE A 350 1.87 8.61 22.98
N CYS A 351 0.75 7.90 22.79
CA CYS A 351 0.29 7.51 21.45
C CYS A 351 0.03 8.74 20.55
N THR A 352 -0.54 9.81 21.10
CA THR A 352 -0.73 11.07 20.37
C THR A 352 0.60 11.69 19.97
N ALA A 353 1.58 11.74 20.89
CA ALA A 353 2.91 12.26 20.60
C ALA A 353 3.65 11.45 19.53
N ALA A 354 3.63 10.12 19.63
CA ALA A 354 4.25 9.23 18.66
C ALA A 354 3.63 9.38 17.25
N LYS A 355 2.30 9.48 17.16
CA LYS A 355 1.61 9.75 15.88
C LYS A 355 1.98 11.11 15.29
N ALA A 356 2.08 12.14 16.13
CA ALA A 356 2.49 13.49 15.70
C ALA A 356 3.94 13.52 15.19
N ASP A 357 4.80 12.63 15.69
CA ASP A 357 6.19 12.44 15.22
C ASP A 357 6.29 11.60 13.93
N GLY A 358 5.15 11.16 13.37
CA GLY A 358 5.10 10.35 12.15
C GLY A 358 5.34 8.86 12.36
N ILE A 359 5.37 8.39 13.61
CA ILE A 359 5.49 6.97 13.94
C ILE A 359 4.13 6.28 13.74
N GLN A 360 4.14 5.17 13.01
CA GLN A 360 2.96 4.36 12.77
C GLN A 360 2.77 3.35 13.91
N ILE A 361 1.59 3.34 14.53
CA ILE A 361 1.27 2.47 15.66
C ILE A 361 0.29 1.39 15.20
N PHE A 362 0.73 0.14 15.29
CA PHE A 362 -0.12 -1.04 15.24
C PHE A 362 -0.51 -1.45 16.66
N THR A 363 -1.77 -1.82 16.84
CA THR A 363 -2.28 -2.18 18.16
C THR A 363 -3.02 -3.50 18.14
N VAL A 364 -2.81 -4.33 19.15
CA VAL A 364 -3.44 -5.65 19.27
C VAL A 364 -4.13 -5.79 20.62
N ALA A 365 -5.46 -5.84 20.61
CA ALA A 365 -6.34 -6.02 21.77
C ALA A 365 -6.74 -7.49 21.90
N PHE A 366 -5.86 -8.32 22.44
CA PHE A 366 -6.05 -9.77 22.39
C PHE A 366 -6.99 -10.25 23.49
N MET A 367 -8.21 -10.65 23.14
CA MET A 367 -9.24 -11.04 24.13
C MET A 367 -9.42 -10.02 25.26
N ALA A 368 -9.27 -8.73 24.93
CA ALA A 368 -9.26 -7.64 25.89
C ALA A 368 -10.66 -7.12 26.25
N PRO A 369 -10.87 -6.58 27.47
CA PRO A 369 -12.10 -5.89 27.83
C PRO A 369 -12.31 -4.60 27.02
N GLN A 370 -13.52 -4.04 27.05
CA GLN A 370 -13.88 -2.88 26.23
C GLN A 370 -12.94 -1.68 26.42
N LYS A 371 -12.53 -1.38 27.66
CA LYS A 371 -11.59 -0.28 27.94
C LYS A 371 -10.24 -0.48 27.28
N GLY A 372 -9.70 -1.71 27.30
CA GLY A 372 -8.47 -2.06 26.60
C GLY A 372 -8.62 -1.89 25.08
N LYS A 373 -9.73 -2.37 24.51
CA LYS A 373 -10.07 -2.19 23.09
C LYS A 373 -10.17 -0.71 22.69
N ASP A 374 -10.80 0.12 23.51
CA ASP A 374 -10.96 1.56 23.29
C ASP A 374 -9.62 2.31 23.35
N LEU A 375 -8.71 1.90 24.24
CA LEU A 375 -7.36 2.44 24.34
C LEU A 375 -6.53 2.11 23.10
N LEU A 376 -6.47 0.83 22.73
CA LEU A 376 -5.70 0.36 21.58
C LEU A 376 -6.24 0.92 20.27
N SER A 377 -7.56 0.95 20.08
CA SER A 377 -8.17 1.57 18.88
C SER A 377 -7.83 3.05 18.75
N PHE A 378 -7.74 3.78 19.87
CA PHE A 378 -7.30 5.18 19.87
C PHE A 378 -5.80 5.32 19.55
N CYS A 379 -4.98 4.42 20.08
CA CYS A 379 -3.53 4.45 19.88
C CYS A 379 -3.13 4.12 18.45
N ALA A 380 -3.88 3.28 17.74
CA ALA A 380 -3.62 2.95 16.34
C ALA A 380 -3.54 4.21 15.45
N SER A 381 -2.58 4.23 14.51
CA SER A 381 -2.43 5.36 13.58
C SER A 381 -3.54 5.44 12.54
N SER A 382 -4.22 4.32 12.27
CA SER A 382 -5.40 4.25 11.41
C SER A 382 -6.31 3.11 11.86
N PRO A 383 -7.59 3.07 11.44
CA PRO A 383 -8.48 1.95 11.73
C PRO A 383 -7.95 0.60 11.24
N SER A 384 -7.18 0.58 10.13
CA SER A 384 -6.56 -0.63 9.60
C SER A 384 -5.38 -1.14 10.45
N ASN A 385 -4.92 -0.35 11.42
CA ASN A 385 -3.80 -0.70 12.30
C ASN A 385 -4.29 -1.14 13.70
N ALA A 386 -5.60 -1.21 13.91
CA ALA A 386 -6.22 -1.67 15.15
C ALA A 386 -6.75 -3.10 14.98
N TYR A 387 -6.20 -4.03 15.75
CA TYR A 387 -6.54 -5.45 15.70
C TYR A 387 -7.17 -5.86 17.03
N GLN A 388 -8.22 -6.69 16.97
CA GLN A 388 -8.94 -7.17 18.15
C GLN A 388 -9.18 -8.68 18.04
N PRO A 389 -8.11 -9.50 18.07
CA PRO A 389 -8.25 -10.95 17.99
C PRO A 389 -8.94 -11.50 19.25
N ASP A 390 -9.93 -12.37 19.04
CA ASP A 390 -10.69 -13.07 20.08
C ASP A 390 -10.21 -14.51 20.30
N ASN A 391 -9.32 -15.01 19.44
CA ASN A 391 -8.74 -16.35 19.51
C ASN A 391 -7.31 -16.37 18.96
N MET A 392 -6.60 -17.48 19.17
CA MET A 392 -5.19 -17.62 18.76
C MET A 392 -4.99 -17.57 17.24
N ALA A 393 -5.88 -18.19 16.46
CA ALA A 393 -5.73 -18.22 15.01
C ALA A 393 -5.83 -16.81 14.41
N LYS A 394 -6.77 -16.00 14.92
CA LYS A 394 -6.90 -14.60 14.52
C LYS A 394 -5.70 -13.77 14.97
N LEU A 395 -5.16 -14.00 16.17
CA LEU A 395 -3.94 -13.33 16.64
C LEU A 395 -2.75 -13.60 15.70
N VAL A 396 -2.52 -14.85 15.30
CA VAL A 396 -1.45 -15.21 14.36
C VAL A 396 -1.67 -14.56 12.99
N SER A 397 -2.91 -14.57 12.49
CA SER A 397 -3.27 -13.91 11.24
C SER A 397 -3.03 -12.40 11.28
N ASP A 398 -3.40 -11.74 12.40
CA ASP A 398 -3.26 -10.30 12.58
C ASP A 398 -1.78 -9.88 12.62
N PHE A 399 -0.91 -10.66 13.28
CA PHE A 399 0.53 -10.44 13.24
C PHE A 399 1.12 -10.64 11.83
N GLY A 400 0.57 -11.56 11.04
CA GLY A 400 0.93 -11.74 9.63
C GLY A 400 0.56 -10.51 8.77
N ASP A 401 -0.62 -9.92 8.99
CA ASP A 401 -1.04 -8.70 8.30
C ASP A 401 -0.20 -7.48 8.72
N ILE A 402 0.14 -7.36 10.01
CA ILE A 402 1.08 -6.34 10.50
C ILE A 402 2.44 -6.48 9.78
N ALA A 403 2.94 -7.71 9.66
CA ALA A 403 4.19 -7.98 8.94
C ALA A 403 4.10 -7.51 7.49
N ALA A 404 3.05 -7.90 6.77
CA ALA A 404 2.85 -7.53 5.37
C ALA A 404 2.74 -6.00 5.18
N LYS A 405 2.02 -5.31 6.07
CA LYS A 405 1.91 -3.84 6.05
C LYS A 405 3.25 -3.18 6.32
N ALA A 406 3.98 -3.62 7.34
CA ALA A 406 5.30 -3.08 7.67
C ALA A 406 6.29 -3.28 6.51
N THR A 407 6.31 -4.46 5.89
CA THR A 407 7.25 -4.79 4.80
C THR A 407 6.90 -4.14 3.47
N SER A 408 5.64 -3.74 3.24
CA SER A 408 5.26 -2.95 2.05
C SER A 408 6.02 -1.62 1.94
N SER A 409 6.45 -1.07 3.09
CA SER A 409 7.28 0.13 3.11
C SER A 409 8.69 -0.08 2.57
N LEU A 410 9.16 -1.35 2.50
CA LEU A 410 10.46 -1.70 1.94
C LEU A 410 10.49 -1.59 0.39
N THR A 411 9.33 -1.63 -0.28
CA THR A 411 9.23 -1.76 -1.75
C THR A 411 8.65 -0.54 -2.47
N ARG A 412 8.82 0.68 -1.95
CA ARG A 412 8.09 1.89 -2.40
C ARG A 412 8.25 2.19 -3.90
N LEU A 413 7.13 2.14 -4.64
CA LEU A 413 6.96 2.69 -6.00
C LEU A 413 6.67 4.20 -5.91
N THR A 414 7.38 5.01 -6.69
CA THR A 414 6.99 6.41 -6.95
C THR A 414 6.22 6.46 -8.26
N ASN A 415 4.94 6.83 -8.20
CA ASN A 415 4.12 7.18 -9.37
C ASN A 415 4.42 8.59 -9.85
#